data_AF-A0A3L7PM40-F1
#
_entry.id   AF-A0A3L7PM40-F1
#
_cell.length_a   1.000
_cell.length_b   1.000
_cell.length_c   1.000
_cell.angle_alpha   90.00
_cell.angle_beta   90.00
_cell.angle_gamma   90.00
#
_symmetry.space_group_name_H-M   'P 1'
#
loop_
_entity.id
_entity.type
_entity.pdbx_description
1 polymer ?
#
loop_
_entity_poly.entity_id
_entity_poly.type
_entity_poly.pdbx_seq_one_letter_code
_entity_poly.pdbx_strand_id
1 'polypeptide(L)'
;MIFGITNGTGLTSILAADLAAGVLTGAFAGALTGGLAATFTGGFAEVLAEVLAGVLAGVLAGVLADVFKADFTEDFGADFGAGLPAGLEADLTAAFDGFFTAGFLLDFAMERAPSSKQETPTNERPMSPKNR
;
A
#
# COMPACT_ATOMS: atom_id res chain seq x y z
N MET A 1 23.22 74.54 26.59
CA MET A 1 23.77 74.60 27.97
C MET A 1 25.02 73.74 27.96
N ILE A 2 26.20 74.35 27.83
CA ILE A 2 27.48 73.63 27.87
C ILE A 2 27.81 73.44 29.35
N PHE A 3 27.74 72.20 29.84
CA PHE A 3 28.12 71.87 31.22
C PHE A 3 29.59 72.26 31.43
N GLY A 4 29.87 72.99 32.50
CA GLY A 4 31.21 73.43 32.86
C GLY A 4 32.12 72.25 33.17
N ILE A 5 32.95 71.86 32.21
CA ILE A 5 34.09 70.96 32.42
C ILE A 5 35.22 71.83 32.96
N THR A 6 35.21 72.14 34.25
CA THR A 6 36.17 73.07 34.84
C THR A 6 37.44 72.40 35.37
N ASN A 7 37.51 71.06 35.46
CA ASN A 7 38.72 70.32 35.86
C ASN A 7 38.77 68.91 35.22
N GLY A 8 39.98 68.34 35.09
CA GLY A 8 40.22 67.03 34.46
C GLY A 8 39.40 65.87 35.06
N THR A 9 38.94 65.99 36.31
CA THR A 9 38.09 65.03 37.01
C THR A 9 36.66 64.94 36.45
N GLY A 10 36.10 66.05 35.96
CA GLY A 10 34.77 66.07 35.35
C GLY A 10 34.75 65.35 33.99
N LEU A 11 35.80 65.55 33.19
CA LEU A 11 35.97 64.85 31.92
C LEU A 11 36.14 63.34 32.13
N THR A 12 37.00 62.92 33.07
CA THR A 12 37.20 61.49 33.38
C THR A 12 35.92 60.81 33.87
N SER A 13 35.07 61.51 34.62
CA SER A 13 33.80 60.95 35.10
C SER A 13 32.81 60.71 33.96
N ILE A 14 32.75 61.62 32.98
CA ILE A 14 31.86 61.50 31.82
C ILE A 14 32.33 60.34 30.94
N LEU A 15 33.61 60.30 30.60
CA LEU A 15 34.19 59.21 29.80
C LEU A 15 34.04 57.84 30.46
N ALA A 16 34.20 57.76 31.79
CA ALA A 16 34.00 56.51 32.53
C ALA A 16 32.53 56.06 32.49
N ALA A 17 31.58 56.99 32.65
CA ALA A 17 30.16 56.69 32.59
C ALA A 17 29.73 56.23 31.18
N ASP A 18 30.18 56.94 30.14
CA ASP A 18 29.87 56.59 28.75
C ASP A 18 30.48 55.25 28.34
N LEU A 19 31.73 55.00 28.74
CA LEU A 19 32.38 53.71 28.50
C LEU A 19 31.67 52.57 29.24
N ALA A 20 31.31 52.76 30.51
CA ALA A 20 30.59 51.76 31.28
C ALA A 20 29.20 51.49 30.68
N ALA A 21 28.48 52.53 30.29
CA ALA A 21 27.17 52.41 29.65
C ALA A 21 27.27 51.68 28.30
N GLY A 22 28.23 52.06 27.45
CA GLY A 22 28.46 51.45 26.14
C GLY A 22 28.90 49.99 26.22
N VAL A 23 29.81 49.67 27.15
CA VAL A 23 30.25 48.29 27.39
C VAL A 23 29.09 47.44 27.91
N LEU A 24 28.33 47.93 28.90
CA LEU A 24 27.22 47.19 29.48
C LEU A 24 26.11 46.95 28.46
N THR A 25 25.68 47.99 27.74
CA THR A 25 24.63 47.85 26.72
C THR A 25 25.08 47.00 25.54
N GLY A 26 26.32 47.19 25.06
CA GLY A 26 26.87 46.40 23.96
C GLY A 26 27.02 44.93 24.33
N ALA A 27 27.59 44.63 25.51
CA ALA A 27 27.76 43.26 25.99
C ALA A 27 26.41 42.58 26.24
N PHE A 28 25.47 43.27 26.90
CA PHE A 28 24.14 42.73 27.18
C PHE A 28 23.34 42.49 25.90
N ALA A 29 23.30 43.47 24.99
CA ALA A 29 22.59 43.33 23.73
C ALA A 29 23.22 42.22 22.87
N GLY A 30 24.54 42.18 22.78
CA GLY A 30 25.27 41.13 22.05
C GLY A 30 25.02 39.74 22.61
N ALA A 31 25.09 39.57 23.94
CA ALA A 31 24.82 38.30 24.59
C ALA A 31 23.37 37.85 24.39
N LEU A 32 22.41 38.77 24.54
CA LEU A 32 20.98 38.46 24.39
C LEU A 32 20.65 38.09 22.95
N THR A 33 21.05 38.91 21.99
CA THR A 33 20.76 38.69 20.56
C THR A 33 21.49 37.47 20.01
N GLY A 34 22.79 37.34 20.33
CA GLY A 34 23.60 36.20 19.90
C GLY A 34 23.10 34.89 20.51
N GLY A 35 22.81 34.89 21.81
CA GLY A 35 22.28 33.71 22.51
C GLY A 35 20.91 33.29 21.97
N LEU A 36 20.00 34.24 21.75
CA LEU A 36 18.68 33.97 21.20
C LEU A 36 18.76 33.43 19.77
N ALA A 37 19.58 34.06 18.92
CA ALA A 37 19.78 33.61 17.54
C ALA A 37 20.39 32.21 17.48
N ALA A 38 21.41 31.92 18.28
CA ALA A 38 22.03 30.60 18.33
C ALA A 38 21.02 29.52 18.77
N THR A 39 20.22 29.82 19.80
CA THR A 39 19.23 28.88 20.34
C THR A 39 18.11 28.59 19.34
N PHE A 40 17.51 29.63 18.76
CA PHE A 40 16.36 29.46 17.86
C PHE A 40 16.74 29.07 16.44
N THR A 41 17.75 29.71 15.86
CA THR A 41 18.13 29.46 14.46
C THR A 41 19.03 28.24 14.33
N GLY A 42 19.89 27.98 15.30
CA GLY A 42 20.71 26.77 15.33
C GLY A 42 19.95 25.61 15.94
N GLY A 43 19.85 25.61 17.28
CA GLY A 43 19.37 24.45 18.03
C GLY A 43 17.94 24.03 17.69
N PHE A 44 16.99 24.97 17.71
CA PHE A 44 15.59 24.62 17.42
C PHE A 44 15.38 24.19 15.96
N ALA A 45 16.03 24.85 15.00
CA ALA A 45 15.92 24.47 13.59
C ALA A 45 16.51 23.07 13.32
N GLU A 46 17.66 22.75 13.94
CA GLU A 46 18.31 21.45 13.81
C GLU A 46 17.43 20.33 14.37
N VAL A 47 16.94 20.48 15.60
CA VAL A 47 16.03 19.52 16.23
C VAL A 47 14.78 19.32 15.38
N LEU A 48 14.19 20.40 14.88
CA LEU A 48 12.96 20.32 14.08
C LEU A 48 13.22 19.63 12.73
N ALA A 49 14.36 19.90 12.09
CA ALA A 49 14.76 19.23 10.86
C ALA A 49 15.01 17.74 11.06
N GLU A 50 15.70 17.36 12.12
CA GLU A 50 16.00 15.95 12.44
C GLU A 50 14.71 15.18 12.74
N VAL A 51 13.85 15.73 13.61
CA VAL A 51 12.56 15.09 13.95
C VAL A 51 11.69 14.96 12.70
N LEU A 52 11.56 16.01 11.90
CA LEU A 52 10.71 15.98 10.72
C LEU A 52 11.24 15.02 9.66
N ALA A 53 12.56 15.01 9.41
CA ALA A 53 13.17 14.08 8.47
C ALA A 53 13.07 12.62 8.95
N GLY A 54 13.39 12.36 10.22
CA GLY A 54 13.36 11.02 10.80
C GLY A 54 11.95 10.44 10.87
N VAL A 55 10.98 11.21 11.36
CA VAL A 55 9.58 10.78 11.44
C VAL A 55 9.01 10.59 10.04
N LEU A 56 9.20 11.55 9.14
CA LEU A 56 8.62 11.44 7.79
C LEU A 56 9.23 10.25 7.04
N ALA A 57 10.55 10.08 7.07
CA ALA A 57 11.22 8.97 6.41
C ALA A 57 10.81 7.63 7.04
N GLY A 58 10.82 7.52 8.36
CA GLY A 58 10.50 6.28 9.07
C GLY A 58 9.05 5.87 8.90
N VAL A 59 8.11 6.80 9.10
CA VAL A 59 6.67 6.52 8.95
C VAL A 59 6.34 6.22 7.50
N LEU A 60 6.80 7.03 6.55
CA LEU A 60 6.49 6.80 5.13
C LEU A 60 7.08 5.47 4.64
N ALA A 61 8.34 5.17 4.98
CA ALA A 61 8.96 3.91 4.58
C ALA A 61 8.27 2.70 5.21
N GLY A 62 7.91 2.77 6.50
CA GLY A 62 7.20 1.70 7.20
C GLY A 62 5.82 1.45 6.60
N VAL A 63 4.99 2.48 6.51
CA VAL A 63 3.63 2.37 5.95
C VAL A 63 3.67 1.87 4.51
N LEU A 64 4.56 2.40 3.67
CA LEU A 64 4.64 2.00 2.27
C LEU A 64 5.12 0.55 2.13
N ALA A 65 6.08 0.11 2.96
CA ALA A 65 6.56 -1.26 2.96
C ALA A 65 5.48 -2.26 3.42
N ASP A 66 4.72 -1.90 4.45
CA ASP A 66 3.64 -2.73 4.98
C ASP A 66 2.49 -2.87 3.98
N VAL A 67 2.03 -1.75 3.40
CA VAL A 67 0.99 -1.76 2.36
C VAL A 67 1.46 -2.55 1.13
N PHE A 68 2.67 -2.29 0.65
CA PHE A 68 3.19 -3.00 -0.51
C PHE A 68 3.33 -4.50 -0.27
N LYS A 69 3.74 -4.92 0.94
CA LYS A 69 3.80 -6.33 1.30
C LYS A 69 2.43 -6.98 1.30
N ALA A 70 1.45 -6.37 1.98
CA ALA A 70 0.09 -6.89 2.05
C ALA A 70 -0.50 -7.05 0.65
N ASP A 71 -0.56 -5.97 -0.12
CA ASP A 71 -1.22 -5.98 -1.43
C ASP A 71 -0.48 -6.87 -2.45
N PHE A 72 0.85 -6.76 -2.54
CA PHE A 72 1.60 -7.43 -3.60
C PHE A 72 1.97 -8.87 -3.27
N THR A 73 2.31 -9.16 -2.01
CA THR A 73 2.78 -10.50 -1.64
C THR A 73 1.64 -11.38 -1.19
N GLU A 74 0.73 -10.86 -0.37
CA GLU A 74 -0.36 -11.65 0.18
C GLU A 74 -1.50 -11.75 -0.83
N ASP A 75 -2.08 -10.63 -1.25
CA ASP A 75 -3.26 -10.65 -2.12
C ASP A 75 -2.91 -11.09 -3.54
N PHE A 76 -2.04 -10.34 -4.23
CA PHE A 76 -1.66 -10.67 -5.60
C PHE A 76 -0.96 -12.05 -5.70
N GLY A 77 -0.14 -12.39 -4.71
CA GLY A 77 0.50 -13.70 -4.62
C GLY A 77 -0.48 -14.85 -4.40
N ALA A 78 -1.49 -14.67 -3.53
CA ALA A 78 -2.52 -15.67 -3.31
C ALA A 78 -3.41 -15.86 -4.54
N ASP A 79 -3.85 -14.76 -5.15
CA ASP A 79 -4.70 -14.78 -6.35
C ASP A 79 -3.98 -15.45 -7.51
N PHE A 80 -2.74 -15.05 -7.82
CA PHE A 80 -2.02 -15.62 -8.96
C PHE A 80 -1.44 -17.02 -8.68
N GLY A 81 -0.99 -17.27 -7.43
CA GLY A 81 -0.34 -18.51 -7.05
C GLY A 81 -1.28 -19.66 -6.73
N ALA A 82 -2.47 -19.36 -6.21
CA ALA A 82 -3.43 -20.37 -5.78
C ALA A 82 -4.82 -20.16 -6.38
N GLY A 83 -5.36 -18.94 -6.35
CA GLY A 83 -6.73 -18.65 -6.80
C GLY A 83 -6.95 -18.96 -8.28
N LEU A 84 -6.09 -18.42 -9.15
CA LEU A 84 -6.20 -18.56 -10.60
C LEU A 84 -5.96 -20.01 -11.07
N PRO A 85 -4.93 -20.73 -10.59
CA PRO A 85 -4.78 -22.15 -10.89
C PRO A 85 -5.95 -23.00 -10.42
N ALA A 86 -6.44 -22.79 -9.18
CA ALA A 86 -7.56 -23.54 -8.64
C ALA A 86 -8.86 -23.29 -9.41
N GLY A 87 -9.13 -22.03 -9.78
CA GLY A 87 -10.28 -21.67 -10.60
C GLY A 87 -10.22 -22.30 -12.00
N LEU A 88 -9.06 -22.22 -12.66
CA LEU A 88 -8.86 -22.84 -13.96
C LEU A 88 -9.02 -24.37 -13.89
N GLU A 89 -8.46 -25.01 -12.87
CA GLU A 89 -8.59 -26.45 -12.66
C GLU A 89 -10.05 -26.86 -12.45
N ALA A 90 -10.79 -26.10 -11.63
CA ALA A 90 -12.20 -26.34 -11.37
C ALA A 90 -13.05 -26.20 -12.63
N ASP A 91 -12.87 -25.12 -13.38
CA ASP A 91 -13.62 -24.85 -14.62
C ASP A 91 -13.33 -25.90 -15.69
N LEU A 92 -12.05 -26.25 -15.87
CA LEU A 92 -11.65 -27.23 -16.87
C LEU A 92 -12.15 -28.64 -16.50
N THR A 93 -12.08 -29.00 -15.22
CA THR A 93 -12.61 -30.27 -14.72
C THR A 93 -14.12 -30.35 -14.92
N ALA A 94 -14.86 -29.30 -14.56
CA ALA A 94 -16.30 -29.24 -14.75
C ALA A 94 -16.70 -29.31 -16.24
N ALA A 95 -15.94 -28.63 -17.10
CA ALA A 95 -16.19 -28.64 -18.55
C ALA A 95 -15.98 -30.04 -19.15
N PHE A 96 -14.87 -30.70 -18.82
CA PHE A 96 -14.59 -32.05 -19.30
C PHE A 96 -15.55 -33.08 -18.72
N ASP A 97 -15.81 -33.05 -17.42
CA ASP A 97 -16.76 -33.96 -16.79
C ASP A 97 -18.17 -33.80 -17.38
N GLY A 98 -18.63 -32.55 -17.55
CA GLY A 98 -19.90 -32.27 -18.21
C GLY A 98 -19.95 -32.77 -19.65
N PHE A 99 -18.89 -32.55 -20.45
CA PHE A 99 -18.83 -33.01 -21.83
C PHE A 99 -18.84 -34.54 -21.96
N PHE A 100 -18.01 -35.24 -21.18
CA PHE A 100 -17.91 -36.69 -21.24
C PHE A 100 -19.12 -37.37 -20.59
N THR A 101 -19.60 -36.87 -19.47
CA THR A 101 -20.78 -37.40 -18.80
C THR A 101 -22.02 -37.17 -19.67
N ALA A 102 -22.32 -35.94 -20.07
CA ALA A 102 -23.53 -35.67 -20.85
C ALA A 102 -23.42 -36.23 -22.28
N GLY A 103 -22.28 -36.07 -22.95
CA GLY A 103 -22.11 -36.51 -24.34
C GLY A 103 -22.13 -38.03 -24.48
N PHE A 104 -21.27 -38.73 -23.75
CA PHE A 104 -21.08 -40.16 -23.93
C PHE A 104 -22.21 -41.01 -23.32
N LEU A 105 -22.78 -40.60 -22.17
CA LEU A 105 -23.93 -41.31 -21.61
C LEU A 105 -25.19 -41.10 -22.45
N LEU A 106 -25.43 -39.91 -22.99
CA LEU A 106 -26.63 -39.66 -23.80
C LEU A 106 -26.55 -40.42 -25.13
N ASP A 107 -25.37 -40.48 -25.75
CA ASP A 107 -25.15 -41.24 -26.98
C ASP A 107 -25.34 -42.76 -26.74
N PHE A 108 -24.78 -43.30 -25.67
CA PHE A 108 -24.99 -44.70 -25.30
C PHE A 108 -26.44 -45.02 -24.89
N ALA A 109 -27.12 -44.08 -24.23
CA ALA A 109 -28.52 -44.22 -23.87
C ALA A 109 -29.44 -44.19 -25.10
N MET A 110 -29.13 -43.37 -26.11
CA MET A 110 -29.84 -43.34 -27.38
C MET A 110 -29.59 -44.60 -28.20
N GLU A 111 -28.35 -45.12 -28.24
CA GLU A 111 -28.00 -46.37 -28.94
C GLU A 111 -28.72 -47.59 -28.33
N ARG A 112 -28.89 -47.61 -27.01
CA ARG A 112 -29.62 -48.68 -26.31
C ARG A 112 -31.12 -48.44 -26.17
N ALA A 113 -31.63 -47.29 -26.61
CA ALA A 113 -33.05 -47.06 -26.62
C ALA A 113 -33.70 -48.06 -27.60
N PRO A 114 -34.71 -48.84 -27.18
CA PRO A 114 -35.37 -49.77 -28.07
C PRO A 114 -35.94 -48.98 -29.26
N SER A 115 -35.36 -49.20 -30.44
CA SER A 115 -35.80 -48.57 -31.67
C SER A 115 -37.27 -48.89 -31.88
N SER A 116 -38.11 -47.87 -32.05
CA SER A 116 -39.54 -48.04 -32.36
C SER A 116 -39.78 -48.72 -33.72
N LYS A 117 -38.71 -49.05 -34.46
CA LYS A 117 -38.72 -49.79 -35.72
C LYS A 117 -38.24 -51.24 -35.57
N GLN A 118 -38.15 -51.80 -34.36
CA GLN A 118 -37.84 -53.21 -34.21
C GLN A 118 -38.96 -54.03 -34.83
N GLU A 119 -38.76 -54.45 -36.09
CA GLU A 119 -39.70 -55.28 -36.83
C GLU A 119 -39.90 -56.57 -36.04
N THR A 120 -41.07 -56.71 -35.42
CA THR A 120 -41.58 -58.00 -34.97
C THR A 120 -41.51 -58.95 -36.16
N PRO A 121 -40.75 -60.06 -36.10
CA PRO A 121 -40.70 -61.00 -37.20
C PRO A 121 -42.06 -61.68 -37.29
N THR A 122 -42.91 -61.20 -38.19
CA THR A 122 -44.18 -61.84 -38.55
C THR A 122 -43.85 -63.08 -39.36
N ASN A 123 -43.60 -64.18 -38.65
CA ASN A 123 -43.43 -65.50 -39.23
C ASN A 123 -44.80 -66.06 -39.66
N GLU A 124 -45.43 -65.40 -40.63
CA GLU A 124 -46.66 -65.90 -41.25
C GLU A 124 -46.32 -66.53 -42.61
N ARG A 125 -45.87 -67.79 -42.58
CA ARG A 125 -46.00 -68.68 -43.74
C ARG A 125 -47.41 -69.28 -43.69
N PRO A 126 -48.31 -68.97 -44.65
CA PRO A 126 -49.63 -69.57 -44.65
C PRO A 126 -49.52 -71.05 -45.07
N MET A 127 -49.64 -71.95 -44.09
CA MET A 127 -49.89 -73.37 -44.34
C MET A 127 -51.37 -73.56 -44.67
N SER A 128 -51.68 -73.58 -45.96
CA SER A 128 -52.80 -74.33 -46.52
C SER A 128 -52.16 -75.52 -47.25
N PRO A 129 -52.62 -76.79 -47.14
CA PRO A 129 -54.03 -77.11 -47.39
C PRO A 129 -54.63 -78.43 -46.79
N LYS A 130 -55.96 -78.52 -46.95
CA LYS A 130 -56.77 -79.70 -47.38
C LYS A 130 -57.17 -80.82 -46.39
N ASN A 131 -58.51 -80.98 -46.36
CA ASN A 131 -59.30 -82.22 -46.37
C ASN A 131 -59.30 -83.02 -45.06
N ARG A 132 -60.42 -83.56 -44.58
CA ARG A 132 -61.54 -84.21 -45.27
C ARG A 132 -62.72 -84.36 -44.32
#